data_AF-A0A672K6I6-F1
#
_entry.id   AF-A0A672K6I6-F1
#
_cell.length_a   1.000
_cell.length_b   1.000
_cell.length_c   1.000
_cell.angle_alpha   90.00
_cell.angle_beta   90.00
_cell.angle_gamma   90.00
#
_symmetry.space_group_name_H-M   'P 1'
#
loop_
_entity.id
_entity.type
_entity.pdbx_description
1 polymer ?
#
loop_
_entity_poly.entity_id
_entity_poly.type
_entity_poly.pdbx_seq_one_letter_code
_entity_poly.pdbx_strand_id
1 'polypeptide(L)'
;ENIEEDFRDGLKLMLLLEVISGERLPKPERGKMRVHKINNVNKALDFIASKGVKLVSIGAEEIVDGNAKMTLGMIWTIILRFAIQDISVEETSAKEGLLLWCQRKTAPYKNVNVQNFHIRFEMHTRFDL
;
A
#
# COMPACT_ATOMS: atom_id res chain seq x y z
N GLU A 1 -6.65 -14.70 9.23
CA GLU A 1 -7.22 -13.34 9.12
C GLU A 1 -7.49 -13.06 7.65
N ASN A 2 -8.60 -12.37 7.33
CA ASN A 2 -8.98 -12.05 5.96
C ASN A 2 -8.89 -10.53 5.74
N ILE A 3 -8.05 -10.11 4.79
CA ILE A 3 -7.79 -8.70 4.47
C ILE A 3 -9.04 -7.94 4.02
N GLU A 4 -10.02 -8.65 3.46
CA GLU A 4 -11.31 -8.09 3.02
C GLU A 4 -12.21 -7.71 4.19
N GLU A 5 -12.03 -8.33 5.35
CA GLU A 5 -12.81 -8.06 6.55
C GLU A 5 -12.09 -7.08 7.49
N ASP A 6 -10.77 -7.17 7.52
CA ASP A 6 -9.90 -6.44 8.44
C ASP A 6 -9.98 -4.91 8.31
N PHE A 7 -10.28 -4.41 7.11
CA PHE A 7 -10.37 -2.96 6.88
C PHE A 7 -11.80 -2.41 6.95
N ARG A 8 -12.82 -3.27 7.08
CA ARG A 8 -14.24 -2.86 7.00
C ARG A 8 -14.69 -1.96 8.14
N ASP A 9 -14.03 -2.00 9.29
CA ASP A 9 -14.34 -1.12 10.43
C ASP A 9 -13.50 0.16 10.48
N GLY A 10 -12.52 0.28 9.57
CA GLY A 10 -11.59 1.39 9.46
C GLY A 10 -10.49 1.42 10.52
N LEU A 11 -10.52 0.59 11.56
CA LEU A 11 -9.60 0.69 12.69
C LEU A 11 -8.18 0.23 12.33
N LYS A 12 -8.06 -0.95 11.70
CA LYS A 12 -6.77 -1.45 11.21
C LYS A 12 -6.18 -0.52 10.13
N LEU A 13 -7.04 0.09 9.29
CA LEU A 13 -6.62 1.06 8.28
C LEU A 13 -6.03 2.32 8.91
N MET A 14 -6.73 2.91 9.88
CA MET A 14 -6.24 4.09 10.60
C MET A 14 -4.92 3.78 11.31
N LEU A 15 -4.82 2.64 12.01
CA LEU A 15 -3.59 2.24 12.69
C LEU A 15 -2.42 2.07 11.72
N LEU A 16 -2.66 1.44 10.56
CA LEU A 16 -1.65 1.31 9.52
C LEU A 16 -1.13 2.68 9.08
N LEU A 17 -2.03 3.63 8.82
CA LEU A 17 -1.67 4.98 8.41
C LEU A 17 -0.86 5.72 9.49
N GLU A 18 -1.22 5.58 10.77
CA GLU A 18 -0.44 6.16 11.86
C GLU A 18 0.98 5.58 11.93
N VAL A 19 1.12 4.26 11.79
CA VAL A 19 2.41 3.57 11.87
C VAL A 19 3.32 3.95 10.70
N ILE A 20 2.80 3.99 9.47
CA ILE A 20 3.63 4.27 8.29
C ILE A 20 3.96 5.76 8.14
N SER A 21 3.10 6.66 8.64
CA SER A 21 3.33 8.11 8.54
C SER A 21 4.05 8.70 9.75
N GLY A 22 4.00 8.02 10.91
CA GLY A 22 4.46 8.58 12.19
C GLY A 22 3.54 9.66 12.77
N GLU A 23 2.39 9.94 12.14
CA GLU A 23 1.44 10.96 12.56
C GLU A 23 0.19 10.37 13.18
N ARG A 24 -0.44 11.10 14.11
CA ARG A 24 -1.68 10.66 14.75
C ARG A 24 -2.90 11.07 13.93
N LEU A 25 -3.83 10.14 13.75
CA LEU A 25 -5.13 10.39 13.15
C LEU A 25 -6.14 10.85 14.21
N PRO A 26 -7.27 11.46 13.81
CA PRO A 26 -8.37 11.76 14.72
C PRO A 26 -8.86 10.50 15.43
N LYS A 27 -9.36 10.64 16.66
CA LYS A 27 -9.82 9.49 17.45
C LYS A 27 -10.88 8.67 16.68
N PRO A 28 -10.75 7.33 16.62
CA PRO A 28 -11.73 6.48 15.96
C PRO A 28 -13.02 6.40 16.78
N GLU A 29 -14.13 6.21 16.08
CA GLU A 29 -15.41 5.83 16.68
C GLU A 29 -15.38 4.35 17.04
N ARG A 30 -15.89 4.01 18.23
CA ARG A 30 -15.85 2.65 18.79
C ARG A 30 -17.16 1.88 18.63
N GLY A 31 -18.17 2.47 18.01
CA GLY A 31 -19.48 1.84 17.86
C GLY A 31 -19.49 0.78 16.75
N LYS A 32 -20.43 -0.17 16.84
CA LYS A 32 -20.52 -1.32 15.91
C LYS A 32 -21.39 -1.05 14.68
N MET A 33 -22.19 0.02 14.70
CA MET A 33 -23.06 0.41 13.59
C MET A 33 -22.25 0.75 12.34
N ARG A 34 -22.84 0.50 11.16
CA ARG A 34 -22.22 0.79 9.85
C ARG A 34 -21.77 2.26 9.72
N VAL A 35 -22.52 3.20 10.29
CA VAL A 35 -22.15 4.63 10.28
C VAL A 35 -20.82 4.91 10.98
N HIS A 36 -20.52 4.24 12.10
CA HIS A 36 -19.25 4.40 12.80
C HIS A 36 -18.08 3.88 11.96
N LYS A 37 -18.28 2.75 11.28
CA LYS A 37 -17.30 2.17 10.36
C LYS A 37 -17.02 3.12 9.18
N ILE A 38 -18.07 3.67 8.56
CA ILE A 38 -17.95 4.68 7.50
C ILE A 38 -17.17 5.89 8.00
N ASN A 39 -17.50 6.42 9.17
CA ASN A 39 -16.80 7.58 9.72
C ASN A 39 -15.32 7.30 9.98
N ASN A 40 -14.96 6.09 10.43
CA ASN A 40 -13.57 5.69 10.61
C ASN A 40 -12.83 5.58 9.27
N VAL A 41 -13.44 4.95 8.27
CA VAL A 41 -12.84 4.86 6.93
C VAL A 41 -12.70 6.24 6.30
N ASN A 42 -13.70 7.13 6.41
CA ASN A 42 -13.59 8.51 5.92
C ASN A 42 -12.43 9.27 6.56
N LYS A 43 -12.22 9.16 7.89
CA LYS A 43 -11.04 9.76 8.55
C LYS A 43 -9.73 9.27 7.95
N ALA A 44 -9.64 7.98 7.62
CA ALA A 44 -8.47 7.42 6.95
C ALA A 44 -8.31 7.93 5.51
N LEU A 45 -9.39 7.98 4.73
CA LEU A 45 -9.38 8.49 3.35
C LEU A 45 -9.00 9.98 3.30
N ASP A 46 -9.54 10.80 4.20
CA ASP A 46 -9.21 12.22 4.34
C ASP A 46 -7.74 12.41 4.69
N PHE A 47 -7.21 11.58 5.61
CA PHE A 47 -5.79 11.59 5.94
C PHE A 47 -4.92 11.26 4.72
N ILE A 48 -5.26 10.21 3.96
CA ILE A 48 -4.54 9.84 2.74
C ILE A 48 -4.57 11.00 1.72
N ALA A 49 -5.75 11.62 1.53
CA ALA A 49 -5.90 12.78 0.66
C ALA A 49 -5.02 13.96 1.08
N SER A 50 -4.91 14.22 2.39
CA SER A 50 -4.04 15.27 2.95
C SER A 50 -2.55 15.06 2.64
N LYS A 51 -2.12 13.82 2.37
CA LYS A 51 -0.75 13.46 1.94
C LYS A 51 -0.51 13.60 0.44
N GLY A 52 -1.46 14.20 -0.28
CA GLY A 52 -1.39 14.45 -1.71
C GLY A 52 -1.77 13.24 -2.57
N VAL A 53 -2.42 12.24 -1.99
CA VAL A 53 -2.86 11.04 -2.72
C VAL A 53 -4.29 11.23 -3.23
N LYS A 54 -4.49 11.07 -4.53
CA LYS A 54 -5.83 11.10 -5.14
C LYS A 54 -6.41 9.69 -5.22
N LEU A 55 -7.29 9.34 -4.30
CA LEU A 55 -8.07 8.09 -4.33
C LEU A 55 -9.31 8.27 -5.23
N VAL A 56 -9.09 8.48 -6.53
CA VAL A 56 -10.19 8.62 -7.49
C VAL A 56 -10.97 7.29 -7.51
N SER A 57 -12.29 7.38 -7.29
CA SER A 57 -13.23 6.25 -7.33
C SER A 57 -13.24 5.29 -6.12
N ILE A 58 -12.62 5.63 -4.99
CA ILE A 58 -12.71 4.82 -3.76
C ILE A 58 -13.53 5.59 -2.71
N GLY A 59 -14.75 5.11 -2.42
CA GLY A 59 -15.61 5.60 -1.34
C GLY A 59 -15.49 4.74 -0.08
N ALA A 60 -15.83 5.31 1.08
CA ALA A 60 -15.81 4.57 2.34
C ALA A 60 -16.79 3.40 2.37
N GLU A 61 -17.93 3.53 1.67
CA GLU A 61 -18.94 2.50 1.52
C GLU A 61 -18.37 1.23 0.90
N GLU A 62 -17.58 1.36 -0.17
CA GLU A 62 -16.96 0.22 -0.85
C GLU A 62 -16.05 -0.59 0.07
N ILE A 63 -15.32 0.10 0.95
CA ILE A 63 -14.43 -0.54 1.93
C ILE A 63 -15.25 -1.19 3.03
N VAL A 64 -16.24 -0.49 3.58
CA VAL A 64 -17.10 -1.00 4.65
C VAL A 64 -17.96 -2.17 4.19
N ASP A 65 -18.36 -2.21 2.92
CA ASP A 65 -19.14 -3.28 2.32
C ASP A 65 -18.26 -4.47 1.87
N GLY A 66 -16.93 -4.32 1.93
CA GLY A 66 -15.98 -5.41 1.68
C GLY A 66 -15.67 -5.63 0.20
N ASN A 67 -15.73 -4.59 -0.63
CA ASN A 67 -15.35 -4.70 -2.04
C ASN A 67 -13.84 -4.94 -2.13
N ALA A 68 -13.46 -6.19 -2.39
CA ALA A 68 -12.06 -6.61 -2.46
C ALA A 68 -11.25 -5.81 -3.49
N LYS A 69 -11.84 -5.51 -4.66
CA LYS A 69 -11.16 -4.75 -5.72
C LYS A 69 -10.82 -3.34 -5.27
N MET A 70 -11.76 -2.66 -4.62
CA MET A 70 -11.54 -1.29 -4.11
C MET A 70 -10.58 -1.29 -2.93
N THR A 71 -10.70 -2.26 -2.02
CA THR A 71 -9.82 -2.41 -0.86
C THR A 71 -8.37 -2.65 -1.28
N LEU A 72 -8.13 -3.57 -2.23
CA LEU A 72 -6.80 -3.81 -2.78
C LEU A 72 -6.26 -2.61 -3.54
N GLY A 73 -7.10 -1.91 -4.31
CA GLY A 73 -6.73 -0.66 -4.98
C GLY A 73 -6.26 0.41 -4.01
N MET A 74 -6.99 0.61 -2.90
CA MET A 74 -6.60 1.54 -1.83
C MET A 74 -5.25 1.17 -1.20
N ILE A 75 -5.08 -0.10 -0.81
CA ILE A 75 -3.82 -0.59 -0.19
C ILE A 75 -2.64 -0.38 -1.15
N TRP A 76 -2.84 -0.71 -2.43
CA TRP A 76 -1.83 -0.48 -3.46
C TRP A 76 -1.42 0.99 -3.53
N THR A 77 -2.38 1.91 -3.55
CA THR A 77 -2.08 3.35 -3.56
C THR A 77 -1.33 3.81 -2.30
N ILE A 78 -1.70 3.30 -1.11
CA ILE A 78 -0.99 3.58 0.14
C ILE A 78 0.47 3.11 0.05
N ILE A 79 0.70 1.86 -0.39
CA ILE A 79 2.06 1.31 -0.56
C ILE A 79 2.88 2.16 -1.53
N LEU A 80 2.32 2.50 -2.69
CA LEU A 80 3.00 3.34 -3.68
C LEU A 80 3.42 4.69 -3.08
N ARG A 81 2.54 5.34 -2.30
CA ARG A 81 2.83 6.66 -1.76
C ARG A 81 3.88 6.64 -0.65
N PHE A 82 3.71 5.73 0.32
CA PHE A 82 4.49 5.77 1.57
C PHE A 82 5.77 4.93 1.51
N ALA A 83 5.83 3.88 0.68
CA ALA A 83 7.02 3.05 0.59
C ALA A 83 7.90 3.42 -0.61
N ILE A 84 7.30 3.88 -1.71
CA ILE A 84 8.04 4.10 -2.95
C ILE A 84 8.33 5.58 -3.15
N GLN A 85 7.34 6.47 -3.03
CA GLN A 85 7.53 7.88 -3.42
C GLN A 85 8.63 8.62 -2.64
N ASP A 86 8.94 8.22 -1.40
CA ASP A 86 10.04 8.80 -0.61
C ASP A 86 11.44 8.28 -1.00
N ILE A 87 11.54 7.30 -1.90
CA ILE A 87 12.81 6.82 -2.50
C ILE A 87 13.21 7.72 -3.69
N SER A 88 13.03 9.05 -3.58
CA SER A 88 13.57 9.97 -4.59
C SER A 88 15.08 10.11 -4.37
N VAL A 89 15.86 9.24 -5.03
CA VAL A 89 17.30 9.41 -5.17
C VAL A 89 17.52 10.10 -6.52
N GLU A 90 18.14 11.28 -6.51
CA GLU A 90 18.72 11.92 -7.72
C GLU A 90 17.74 12.12 -8.89
N GLU A 91 16.62 12.83 -8.66
CA GLU A 91 15.68 13.30 -9.71
C GLU A 91 15.03 12.22 -10.59
N THR A 92 15.31 10.94 -10.34
CA THR A 92 14.68 9.81 -11.02
C THR A 92 13.39 9.47 -10.28
N SER A 93 12.33 9.08 -11.01
CA SER A 93 11.10 8.65 -10.35
C SER A 93 11.42 7.50 -9.40
N ALA A 94 10.75 7.40 -8.25
CA ALA A 94 11.12 6.40 -7.26
C ALA A 94 11.08 4.94 -7.78
N LYS A 95 10.29 4.68 -8.82
CA LYS A 95 10.31 3.42 -9.57
C LYS A 95 11.65 3.17 -10.26
N GLU A 96 12.20 4.19 -10.92
CA GLU A 96 13.50 4.14 -11.60
C GLU A 96 14.64 4.06 -10.59
N GLY A 97 14.56 4.81 -9.49
CA GLY A 97 15.52 4.74 -8.39
C GLY A 97 15.58 3.34 -7.76
N LEU A 98 14.41 2.73 -7.50
CA LEU A 98 14.33 1.37 -6.97
C LEU A 98 14.87 0.34 -7.97
N LEU A 99 14.55 0.48 -9.26
CA LEU A 99 15.07 -0.41 -10.31
C LEU A 99 16.60 -0.32 -10.39
N LEU A 100 17.15 0.90 -10.38
CA LEU A 100 18.59 1.14 -10.40
C LEU A 100 19.27 0.57 -9.14
N TRP A 101 18.66 0.73 -7.97
CA TRP A 101 19.16 0.12 -6.74
C TRP A 101 19.21 -1.40 -6.84
N CYS A 102 18.15 -2.04 -7.33
CA CYS A 102 18.11 -3.49 -7.56
C CYS A 102 19.25 -3.91 -8.50
N GLN A 103 19.39 -3.25 -9.65
CA GLN A 103 20.45 -3.53 -10.62
C GLN A 103 21.85 -3.40 -10.01
N ARG A 104 22.10 -2.33 -9.23
CA ARG A 104 23.38 -2.12 -8.55
C ARG A 104 23.67 -3.21 -7.51
N LYS A 105 22.66 -3.64 -6.74
CA LYS A 105 22.81 -4.71 -5.74
C LYS A 105 22.97 -6.09 -6.36
N THR A 106 22.39 -6.33 -7.54
CA THR A 106 22.48 -7.61 -8.23
C THR A 106 23.61 -7.69 -9.25
N ALA A 107 24.33 -6.59 -9.54
CA ALA A 107 25.44 -6.54 -10.47
C ALA A 107 26.51 -7.65 -10.31
N PRO A 108 26.82 -8.14 -9.08
CA PRO A 108 27.76 -9.25 -8.92
C PRO A 108 27.25 -10.63 -9.39
N TYR A 109 25.94 -10.82 -9.55
CA TYR A 109 25.34 -12.10 -9.89
C TYR A 109 25.14 -12.22 -11.41
N LYS A 110 26.00 -13.01 -12.07
CA LYS A 110 25.99 -13.18 -13.54
C LYS A 110 24.68 -13.70 -14.13
N ASN A 111 23.90 -14.42 -13.33
CA ASN A 111 22.61 -15.02 -13.73
C ASN A 111 21.39 -14.15 -13.40
N VAL A 112 21.58 -12.95 -12.86
CA VAL A 112 20.49 -12.07 -12.45
C VAL A 112 20.52 -10.80 -13.30
N ASN A 113 19.49 -10.61 -14.12
CA ASN A 113 19.33 -9.42 -14.96
C ASN A 113 17.95 -8.78 -14.69
N VAL A 114 17.93 -7.74 -13.87
CA VAL A 114 16.69 -7.05 -13.47
C VAL A 114 16.41 -5.92 -14.46
N GLN A 115 15.38 -6.09 -15.30
CA GLN A 115 14.99 -5.09 -16.31
C GLN A 115 13.68 -4.37 -16.01
N ASN A 116 12.75 -5.03 -15.32
CA ASN A 116 11.45 -4.47 -14.93
C ASN A 116 10.83 -5.28 -13.78
N PHE A 117 9.76 -4.77 -13.19
CA PHE A 117 9.05 -5.41 -12.07
C PHE A 117 7.90 -6.35 -12.50
N HIS A 118 7.76 -6.66 -13.80
CA HIS A 118 6.65 -7.45 -14.34
C HIS A 118 7.01 -8.91 -14.67
N ILE A 119 8.24 -9.36 -14.39
CA ILE A 119 8.67 -10.72 -14.73
C ILE A 119 8.33 -11.69 -13.59
N ARG A 120 7.64 -12.78 -13.95
CA ARG A 120 7.32 -13.93 -13.08
C ARG A 120 8.61 -14.50 -12.48
N PHE A 121 8.64 -14.66 -11.17
CA PHE A 121 9.63 -15.49 -10.49
C PHE A 121 9.35 -16.97 -10.79
N GLU A 122 9.70 -17.43 -11.99
CA GLU A 122 9.98 -18.85 -12.16
C GLU A 122 11.34 -19.13 -11.52
N MET A 123 11.34 -19.27 -10.18
CA MET A 123 12.42 -20.01 -9.53
C MET A 123 12.27 -21.47 -9.96
N HIS A 124 12.86 -21.81 -11.10
CA HIS A 124 13.09 -23.20 -11.45
C HIS A 124 14.08 -23.75 -10.42
N THR A 125 13.55 -24.45 -9.42
CA THR A 125 14.34 -25.23 -8.46
C THR A 125 15.17 -26.25 -9.24
N ARG A 126 16.47 -25.99 -9.37
CA ARG A 126 17.49 -27.03 -9.52
C ARG A 126 18.28 -27.11 -8.22
N PHE A 127 17.67 -27.78 -7.24
CA PHE A 127 18.42 -28.57 -6.29
C PHE A 127 18.38 -30.00 -6.82
N ASP A 128 19.32 -30.34 -7.69
CA ASP A 128 19.69 -31.73 -7.95
C ASP A 128 21.11 -31.90 -7.38
N LEU A 129 21.16 -32.41 -6.14
CA LEU A 129 22.22 -33.28 -5.63
C LEU A 129 21.58 -34.63 -5.33
#